data_AF-A0A933YUR6-F1
#
_entry.id   AF-A0A933YUR6-F1
#
_cell.length_a   1.000
_cell.length_b   1.000
_cell.length_c   1.000
_cell.angle_alpha   90.00
_cell.angle_beta   90.00
_cell.angle_gamma   90.00
#
_symmetry.space_group_name_H-M   'P 1'
#
loop_
_entity.id
_entity.type
_entity.pdbx_description
1 polymer ?
#
loop_
_entity_poly.entity_id
_entity_poly.type
_entity_poly.pdbx_seq_one_letter_code
_entity_poly.pdbx_strand_id
1 'polypeptide(L)' 'MDETVCTFCGIEMKNKDLAYGISRGSMDESCCGFRIDEDSDWNVYCPECMNEIDKVLADYKRARGK' A
#
# COMPACT_ATOMS: atom_id res chain seq x y z
N MET A 1 22.02 6.79 0.10
CA MET A 1 20.88 6.64 1.02
C MET A 1 19.71 6.52 0.09
N ASP A 2 19.10 5.34 0.00
CA ASP A 2 18.03 5.09 -0.97
C ASP A 2 16.87 6.07 -0.71
N GLU A 3 16.58 6.88 -1.72
CA GLU A 3 15.51 7.88 -1.69
C GLU A 3 14.18 7.14 -1.87
N THR A 4 13.36 7.10 -0.83
CA THR A 4 12.05 6.44 -0.92
C THR A 4 11.06 7.40 -1.58
N VAL A 5 10.64 7.08 -2.79
CA VAL A 5 9.71 7.90 -3.58
C VAL A 5 8.31 7.28 -3.56
N CYS A 6 7.28 8.11 -3.43
CA CYS A 6 5.90 7.65 -3.58
C CYS A 6 5.65 7.17 -5.01
N THR A 7 5.25 5.91 -5.15
CA THR A 7 4.95 5.23 -6.42
C THR A 7 3.87 5.97 -7.23
N PHE A 8 2.93 6.63 -6.55
CA PHE A 8 1.80 7.28 -7.21
C PHE A 8 2.10 8.72 -7.66
N CYS A 9 2.56 9.57 -6.75
CA CYS A 9 2.74 11.00 -7.01
C CYS A 9 4.19 11.44 -7.23
N GLY A 10 5.16 10.55 -7.03
CA GLY A 10 6.58 10.85 -7.21
C GLY A 10 7.20 11.74 -6.13
N ILE A 11 6.48 12.03 -5.03
CA ILE A 11 7.05 12.83 -3.94
C ILE A 11 8.13 12.03 -3.20
N GLU A 12 9.27 12.66 -2.97
CA GLU A 12 10.32 12.13 -2.11
C GLU A 12 9.88 12.16 -0.65
N MET A 13 9.98 11.01 0.03
CA MET A 13 9.75 10.88 1.46
C MET A 13 11.09 10.92 2.18
N LYS A 14 11.21 11.79 3.17
CA LYS A 14 12.44 11.96 3.94
C LYS A 14 12.60 10.84 4.96
N ASN A 15 13.83 10.65 5.43
CA ASN A 15 14.07 9.75 6.54
C ASN A 15 13.23 10.16 7.76
N LYS A 16 12.48 9.18 8.29
CA LYS A 16 11.46 9.29 9.36
C LYS A 16 10.07 9.74 8.93
N ASP A 17 9.84 10.03 7.66
CA ASP A 17 8.48 10.21 7.17
C ASP A 17 7.72 8.88 7.22
N LEU A 18 6.44 8.95 7.57
CA LEU A 18 5.56 7.80 7.54
C LEU A 18 5.25 7.45 6.08
N ALA A 19 5.41 6.18 5.72
CA ALA A 19 5.13 5.66 4.39
C ALA A 19 4.37 4.34 4.49
N TYR A 20 3.59 4.04 3.46
CA TYR A 20 2.81 2.81 3.35
C TYR A 20 3.43 1.90 2.29
N GLY A 21 3.89 0.73 2.71
CA GLY A 21 4.38 -0.31 1.78
C GLY A 21 3.25 -1.27 1.43
N ILE A 22 2.97 -1.41 0.13
CA ILE A 22 2.06 -2.42 -0.40
C ILE A 22 2.87 -3.39 -1.25
N SER A 23 2.97 -4.62 -0.78
CA SER A 23 3.49 -5.73 -1.57
C SER A 23 2.35 -6.56 -2.14
N ARG A 24 2.62 -7.27 -3.23
CA ARG A 24 1.83 -8.44 -3.58
C ARG A 24 2.08 -9.52 -2.53
N GLY A 25 1.03 -10.27 -2.23
CA GLY A 25 1.05 -11.32 -1.25
C GLY A 25 -0.34 -11.90 -1.07
N SER A 26 -0.42 -13.00 -0.35
CA SER A 26 -1.67 -13.66 -0.02
C SER A 26 -1.80 -13.79 1.50
N MET A 27 -3.03 -13.66 1.99
CA MET A 27 -3.36 -14.14 3.32
C MET A 27 -3.97 -15.53 3.17
N ASP A 28 -3.44 -16.48 3.93
CA ASP A 28 -4.01 -17.82 4.06
C ASP A 28 -5.03 -17.80 5.21
N GLU A 29 -6.22 -18.36 4.97
CA GLU A 29 -7.30 -18.51 5.96
C GLU A 29 -6.89 -19.38 7.15
N SER A 30 -5.81 -20.16 7.01
CA SER A 30 -5.19 -20.94 8.09
C SER A 30 -4.52 -20.08 9.18
N CYS A 31 -4.71 -18.75 9.17
CA CYS A 31 -4.18 -17.79 10.14
C CYS A 31 -2.65 -17.75 10.26
N CYS A 32 -1.91 -18.20 9.24
CA CYS A 32 -0.44 -18.17 9.23
C CYS A 32 0.17 -16.80 8.83
N GLY A 33 -0.65 -15.75 8.74
CA GLY A 33 -0.21 -14.39 8.44
C GLY A 33 -0.17 -14.06 6.94
N PHE A 34 0.22 -12.81 6.63
CA PHE A 34 0.44 -12.34 5.27
C PHE A 34 1.73 -12.92 4.72
N ARG A 35 1.64 -13.69 3.63
CA ARG A 35 2.80 -14.16 2.88
C ARG A 35 3.08 -13.19 1.75
N ILE A 36 4.21 -12.49 1.87
CA ILE A 36 4.73 -11.62 0.82
C ILE A 36 5.14 -12.51 -0.36
N ASP A 37 4.78 -12.08 -1.56
CA ASP A 37 5.35 -12.61 -2.79
C ASP A 37 6.77 -12.04 -2.94
N GLU A 38 7.80 -12.88 -2.71
CA GLU A 38 9.20 -12.44 -2.67
C GLU A 38 9.73 -11.94 -4.02
N ASP A 39 9.06 -12.28 -5.12
CA ASP A 39 9.39 -11.81 -6.48
C ASP A 39 8.74 -10.46 -6.82
N SER A 40 7.97 -9.86 -5.90
CA SER A 40 7.25 -8.62 -6.15
C SER A 40 7.88 -7.42 -5.45
N ASP A 41 8.12 -6.35 -6.22
CA ASP A 41 8.58 -5.07 -5.70
C ASP A 41 7.56 -4.44 -4.75
N TRP A 42 8.05 -3.83 -3.68
CA TRP A 42 7.25 -3.03 -2.77
C TRP A 42 6.87 -1.72 -3.42
N ASN A 43 5.57 -1.47 -3.56
CA ASN A 43 5.08 -0.15 -3.91
C ASN A 43 4.96 0.68 -2.63
N VAL A 44 5.69 1.79 -2.58
CA VAL A 44 5.63 2.71 -1.44
C VAL A 44 4.71 3.88 -1.76
N TYR A 45 3.84 4.26 -0.84
CA TYR A 45 2.91 5.38 -0.96
C TYR A 45 3.07 6.37 0.18
N CYS A 46 2.97 7.66 -0.14
CA CYS A 46 2.87 8.70 0.88
C CYS A 46 1.47 8.66 1.56
N PRO A 47 1.33 9.24 2.76
CA PRO A 47 0.05 9.23 3.49
C PRO A 47 -1.11 9.87 2.73
N GLU A 48 -0.84 10.93 1.96
CA GLU A 48 -1.88 11.60 1.16
C GLU A 48 -2.43 10.69 0.07
N CYS A 49 -1.56 10.05 -0.72
CA CYS A 49 -1.99 9.11 -1.75
C CYS A 49 -2.70 7.90 -1.15
N MET A 50 -2.21 7.37 -0.02
CA MET A 50 -2.86 6.23 0.63
C MET A 50 -4.25 6.58 1.16
N ASN A 51 -4.46 7.81 1.66
CA ASN A 51 -5.79 8.27 2.07
C ASN A 51 -6.76 8.35 0.89
N GLU A 52 -6.31 8.81 -0.28
CA GLU A 52 -7.16 8.82 -1.48
C GLU A 52 -7.47 7.41 -1.97
N ILE A 53 -6.50 6.50 -1.95
CA ILE A 53 -6.71 5.08 -2.27
C ILE A 53 -7.73 4.46 -1.31
N ASP A 54 -7.63 4.73 0.00
CA ASP A 54 -8.57 4.21 1.00
C ASP A 54 -10.00 4.70 0.76
N LYS A 55 -10.19 5.99 0.43
CA LYS A 55 -11.50 6.53 0.05
C LYS A 55 -12.09 5.81 -1.16
N VAL A 56 -11.28 5.60 -2.22
CA VAL A 56 -11.69 4.87 -3.42
C VAL A 56 -12.09 3.44 -3.08
N LEU A 57 -11.33 2.75 -2.23
CA LEU A 57 -11.67 1.40 -1.76
C LEU A 57 -12.95 1.37 -0.94
N ALA A 58 -13.15 2.35 -0.05
CA ALA A 58 -14.37 2.47 0.75
C ALA A 58 -15.60 2.71 -0.13
N ASP A 59 -15.50 3.59 -1.11
CA ASP A 59 -16.60 3.88 -2.04
C ASP A 59 -16.89 2.69 -2.95
N TYR A 60 -15.85 1.98 -3.42
CA TYR A 60 -16.03 0.74 -4.16
C TYR A 60 -16.75 -0.33 -3.32
N LYS A 61 -16.36 -0.51 -2.05
CA LYS A 61 -17.04 -1.44 -1.11
C LYS A 61 -18.50 -1.04 -0.89
N ARG A 62 -18.80 0.25 -0.75
CA ARG A 62 -20.18 0.75 -0.62
C ARG A 62 -21.00 0.52 -1.88
N ALA A 63 -20.42 0.78 -3.05
CA ALA A 63 -21.10 0.59 -4.34
C ALA A 63 -21.35 -0.88 -4.67
N ARG A 64 -20.46 -1.78 -4.23
CA ARG A 64 -20.59 -3.24 -4.42
C ARG A 64 -21.25 -3.97 -3.25
N GLY A 65 -21.52 -3.28 -2.15
CA GLY A 65 -22.28 -3.79 -1.01
C GLY A 65 -23.75 -4.00 -1.35
N LYS A 66 -24.01 -5.04 -2.15
CA LYS A 66 -25.19 -5.90 -2.07
C LYS A 66 -24.74 -7.25 -1.54
#